data_AF-A0AAX0LBI0-F1
#
_entry.id   AF-A0AAX0LBI0-F1
#
_cell.length_a   1.000
_cell.length_b   1.000
_cell.length_c   1.000
_cell.angle_alpha   90.00
_cell.angle_beta   90.00
_cell.angle_gamma   90.00
#
_symmetry.space_group_name_H-M   'P 1'
#
loop_
_entity.id
_entity.type
_entity.pdbx_description
1 polymer ?
#
loop_
_entity_poly.entity_id
_entity_poly.type
_entity_poly.pdbx_seq_one_letter_code
_entity_poly.pdbx_strand_id
1 'polypeptide(L)'
;MNFFKTFCVVLFIFNFLNADVIQNQNIKTAINILNDFANSKQNSLKKGDIKAIAIVPSVSKIGLLASVSKSEGIFIAKNDNGEWSNPFFINYTSGGFGPQIGITSSDLIIFFKSSRSYDKLFTDNEDTISLNFEASAMDKGIRDGISTDFPELSAYMLIKGNSSGWFIGSSLDVARMSINRQNLNDYYERMYTYEDILNNSPKESKYTLKLKEIASKFF
;
A
#
# COMPACT_ATOMS: atom_id res chain seq x y z
N MET A 1 -4.56 -35.48 -30.62
CA MET A 1 -4.23 -35.40 -29.18
C MET A 1 -3.12 -34.41 -28.84
N ASN A 2 -2.28 -33.97 -29.80
CA ASN A 2 -1.18 -33.01 -29.54
C ASN A 2 -1.61 -31.53 -29.56
N PHE A 3 -2.59 -31.15 -30.39
CA PHE A 3 -3.05 -29.75 -30.50
C PHE A 3 -3.64 -29.18 -29.20
N PHE A 4 -4.46 -29.98 -28.48
CA PHE A 4 -5.07 -29.56 -27.20
C PHE A 4 -4.02 -29.40 -26.09
N LYS A 5 -3.00 -30.28 -26.05
CA LYS A 5 -1.88 -30.15 -25.11
C LYS A 5 -1.03 -28.91 -25.43
N THR A 6 -0.71 -28.64 -26.69
CA THR A 6 0.03 -27.43 -27.08
C THR A 6 -0.76 -26.16 -26.78
N PHE A 7 -2.07 -26.14 -27.01
CA PHE A 7 -2.94 -25.01 -26.70
C PHE A 7 -3.01 -24.73 -25.18
N CYS A 8 -3.16 -25.77 -24.35
CA CYS A 8 -3.15 -25.61 -22.90
C CYS A 8 -1.79 -25.11 -22.36
N VAL A 9 -0.67 -25.58 -22.92
CA VAL A 9 0.67 -25.12 -22.51
C VAL A 9 0.89 -23.65 -22.87
N VAL A 10 0.46 -23.22 -24.05
CA VAL A 10 0.55 -21.80 -24.47
C VAL A 10 -0.30 -20.92 -23.56
N LEU A 11 -1.54 -21.31 -23.25
CA LEU A 11 -2.42 -20.57 -22.33
C LEU A 11 -1.82 -20.46 -20.93
N PHE A 12 -1.16 -21.51 -20.44
CA PHE A 12 -0.50 -21.48 -19.13
C PHE A 12 0.65 -20.47 -19.12
N ILE A 13 1.55 -20.53 -20.11
CA ILE A 13 2.71 -19.63 -20.21
C ILE A 13 2.29 -18.15 -20.31
N PHE A 14 1.23 -17.85 -21.07
CA PHE A 14 0.72 -16.48 -21.19
C PHE A 14 0.18 -15.91 -19.86
N ASN A 15 -0.45 -16.72 -19.01
CA ASN A 15 -0.94 -16.23 -17.72
C ASN A 15 0.21 -15.87 -16.77
N PHE A 16 1.28 -16.66 -16.72
CA PHE A 16 2.45 -16.37 -15.90
C PHE A 16 3.17 -15.08 -16.31
N LEU A 17 3.39 -14.88 -17.61
CA LEU A 17 4.01 -13.65 -18.13
C LEU A 17 3.20 -12.38 -17.83
N ASN A 18 1.86 -12.47 -17.86
CA ASN A 18 1.00 -11.33 -17.55
C ASN A 18 1.00 -11.00 -16.06
N ALA A 19 1.03 -12.02 -15.20
CA ALA A 19 1.11 -11.82 -13.76
C ALA A 19 2.36 -11.01 -13.41
N ASP A 20 3.58 -11.51 -13.69
CA ASP A 20 4.84 -10.82 -13.37
C ASP A 20 4.89 -9.35 -13.86
N VAL A 21 4.37 -9.09 -15.07
CA VAL A 21 4.27 -7.73 -15.61
C VAL A 21 3.36 -6.83 -14.78
N ILE A 22 2.18 -7.28 -14.37
CA ILE A 22 1.20 -6.49 -13.59
C ILE A 22 1.78 -6.10 -12.23
N GLN A 23 2.54 -6.98 -11.59
CA GLN A 23 2.88 -6.84 -10.15
C GLN A 23 4.19 -6.08 -10.04
N ASN A 24 5.08 -6.18 -11.03
CA ASN A 24 6.13 -5.20 -11.25
C ASN A 24 5.56 -3.79 -11.57
N GLN A 25 4.45 -3.67 -12.30
CA GLN A 25 3.78 -2.37 -12.50
C GLN A 25 3.21 -1.80 -11.20
N ASN A 26 2.64 -2.65 -10.34
CA ASN A 26 2.17 -2.24 -9.01
C ASN A 26 3.33 -1.72 -8.15
N ILE A 27 4.49 -2.40 -8.14
CA ILE A 27 5.70 -1.94 -7.45
C ILE A 27 6.19 -0.61 -8.04
N LYS A 28 6.21 -0.48 -9.38
CA LYS A 28 6.58 0.78 -10.06
C LYS A 28 5.65 1.93 -9.69
N THR A 29 4.35 1.67 -9.57
CA THR A 29 3.36 2.67 -9.15
C THR A 29 3.63 3.11 -7.71
N ALA A 30 3.89 2.15 -6.81
CA ALA A 30 4.25 2.45 -5.42
C ALA A 30 5.55 3.27 -5.30
N ILE A 31 6.56 2.96 -6.12
CA ILE A 31 7.81 3.73 -6.23
C ILE A 31 7.53 5.20 -6.56
N ASN A 32 6.70 5.46 -7.57
CA ASN A 32 6.39 6.83 -8.00
C ASN A 32 5.68 7.58 -6.88
N ILE A 33 4.65 6.97 -6.27
CA ILE A 33 3.89 7.56 -5.16
C ILE A 33 4.79 7.91 -3.99
N LEU A 34 5.65 6.97 -3.57
CA LEU A 34 6.55 7.16 -2.44
C LEU A 34 7.57 8.27 -2.71
N ASN A 35 8.10 8.32 -3.94
CA ASN A 35 9.04 9.35 -4.36
C ASN A 35 8.36 10.72 -4.44
N ASP A 36 7.17 10.83 -5.02
CA ASP A 36 6.41 12.08 -5.12
C ASP A 36 6.07 12.62 -3.73
N PHE A 37 5.67 11.75 -2.81
CA PHE A 37 5.45 12.10 -1.42
C PHE A 37 6.73 12.55 -0.70
N ALA A 38 7.83 11.83 -0.87
CA ALA A 38 9.10 12.19 -0.23
C ALA A 38 9.60 13.56 -0.70
N ASN A 39 9.44 13.87 -1.99
CA ASN A 39 9.83 15.15 -2.56
C ASN A 39 8.86 16.29 -2.18
N SER A 40 7.57 16.02 -1.98
CA SER A 40 6.62 17.04 -1.51
C SER A 40 6.81 17.39 -0.03
N LYS A 41 7.33 16.46 0.79
CA LYS A 41 7.33 16.57 2.25
C LYS A 41 8.72 16.59 2.91
N GLN A 42 9.72 17.15 2.24
CA GLN A 42 11.15 17.04 2.59
C GLN A 42 11.52 17.35 4.07
N ASN A 43 10.68 18.08 4.83
CA ASN A 43 11.03 18.64 6.16
C ASN A 43 10.19 18.19 7.37
N SER A 44 9.21 17.28 7.29
CA SER A 44 8.30 17.01 8.45
C SER A 44 8.22 15.57 8.97
N LEU A 45 8.88 14.60 8.33
CA LEU A 45 8.89 13.22 8.82
C LEU A 45 10.26 12.87 9.41
N LYS A 46 10.29 12.50 10.70
CA LYS A 46 11.47 11.94 11.34
C LYS A 46 11.67 10.50 10.86
N LYS A 47 12.69 10.26 10.03
CA LYS A 47 13.02 8.94 9.45
C LYS A 47 13.10 7.81 10.49
N GLY A 48 13.68 8.09 11.65
CA GLY A 48 14.01 7.08 12.67
C GLY A 48 12.82 6.33 13.26
N ASP A 49 11.61 6.88 13.16
CA ASP A 49 10.44 6.32 13.83
C ASP A 49 9.65 5.35 12.95
N ILE A 50 9.92 5.27 11.64
CA ILE A 50 9.11 4.48 10.71
C ILE A 50 9.64 3.04 10.64
N LYS A 51 8.77 2.09 10.96
CA LYS A 51 9.00 0.63 10.95
C LYS A 51 8.38 -0.06 9.74
N ALA A 52 7.25 0.43 9.24
CA ALA A 52 6.67 -0.07 8.00
C ALA A 52 5.95 1.03 7.20
N ILE A 53 5.74 0.76 5.91
CA ILE A 53 5.06 1.66 4.97
C ILE A 53 4.06 0.83 4.16
N ALA A 54 2.78 1.22 4.18
CA ALA A 54 1.80 0.78 3.20
C ALA A 54 1.57 1.86 2.16
N ILE A 55 1.52 1.49 0.89
CA ILE A 55 1.34 2.38 -0.26
C ILE A 55 0.17 1.84 -1.06
N VAL A 56 -0.95 2.57 -1.05
CA VAL A 56 -2.23 2.15 -1.65
C VAL A 56 -2.63 3.16 -2.72
N PRO A 57 -2.48 2.82 -4.01
CA PRO A 57 -2.92 3.68 -5.10
C PRO A 57 -4.44 3.80 -5.21
N SER A 58 -4.88 4.90 -5.82
CA SER A 58 -6.24 5.08 -6.37
C SER A 58 -7.40 4.86 -5.38
N VAL A 59 -7.19 5.20 -4.11
CA VAL A 59 -8.25 5.22 -3.10
C VAL A 59 -9.30 6.25 -3.51
N SER A 60 -10.51 5.78 -3.72
CA SER A 60 -11.61 6.58 -4.27
C SER A 60 -12.59 7.00 -3.19
N LYS A 61 -12.97 8.28 -3.20
CA LYS A 61 -14.07 8.82 -2.38
C LYS A 61 -15.14 9.38 -3.30
N ILE A 62 -16.38 8.97 -3.09
CA ILE A 62 -17.56 9.41 -3.85
C ILE A 62 -18.38 10.32 -2.92
N GLY A 63 -18.95 11.40 -3.48
CA GLY A 63 -19.39 12.56 -2.70
C GLY A 63 -20.69 12.45 -1.90
N LEU A 64 -20.82 13.47 -1.05
CA LEU A 64 -21.81 13.93 -0.06
C LEU A 64 -22.05 13.10 1.20
N LEU A 65 -21.97 11.76 1.16
CA LEU A 65 -22.25 10.98 2.36
C LEU A 65 -21.37 9.76 2.55
N ALA A 66 -21.08 8.95 1.52
CA ALA A 66 -20.39 7.67 1.71
C ALA A 66 -19.23 7.48 0.74
N SER A 67 -18.07 7.05 1.25
CA SER A 67 -16.95 6.56 0.48
C SER A 67 -16.96 5.02 0.49
N VAL A 68 -16.60 4.41 -0.63
CA VAL A 68 -16.19 3.00 -0.70
C VAL A 68 -15.02 2.89 -1.65
N SER A 69 -14.00 2.16 -1.25
CA SER A 69 -12.82 1.92 -2.06
C SER A 69 -12.36 0.48 -1.86
N LYS A 70 -11.92 -0.13 -2.96
CA LYS A 70 -11.15 -1.36 -2.97
C LYS A 70 -9.95 -1.16 -3.90
N SER A 71 -8.76 -1.27 -3.34
CA SER A 71 -7.49 -1.06 -4.04
C SER A 71 -6.49 -2.14 -3.66
N GLU A 72 -5.57 -2.44 -4.56
CA GLU A 72 -4.37 -3.21 -4.25
C GLU A 72 -3.22 -2.26 -3.97
N GLY A 73 -2.29 -2.66 -3.11
CA GLY A 73 -1.14 -1.85 -2.74
C GLY A 73 0.10 -2.66 -2.42
N ILE A 74 1.15 -1.95 -2.01
CA ILE A 74 2.43 -2.52 -1.60
C ILE A 74 2.68 -2.20 -0.13
N PHE A 75 3.19 -3.17 0.61
CA PHE A 75 3.64 -3.02 1.99
C PHE A 75 5.11 -3.43 2.10
N ILE A 76 5.90 -2.63 2.83
CA ILE A 76 7.29 -2.95 3.19
C ILE A 76 7.51 -2.68 4.67
N ALA A 77 8.32 -3.51 5.32
CA ALA A 77 8.68 -3.36 6.73
C ALA A 77 10.19 -3.42 6.91
N LYS A 78 10.70 -2.78 7.97
CA LYS A 78 12.10 -2.95 8.39
C LYS A 78 12.23 -4.28 9.14
N ASN A 79 13.24 -5.06 8.80
CA ASN A 79 13.67 -6.20 9.60
C ASN A 79 14.42 -5.74 10.86
N ASP A 80 14.88 -6.68 11.68
CA ASP A 80 15.61 -6.39 12.91
C ASP A 80 16.95 -5.66 12.68
N ASN A 81 17.53 -5.80 11.48
CA ASN A 81 18.73 -5.09 11.06
C ASN A 81 18.43 -3.66 10.57
N GLY A 82 17.16 -3.25 10.53
CA GLY A 82 16.72 -1.95 10.03
C GLY A 82 16.65 -1.86 8.50
N GLU A 83 16.85 -2.96 7.78
CA GLU A 83 16.77 -3.02 6.33
C GLU A 83 15.31 -3.18 5.88
N TRP A 84 14.95 -2.46 4.82
CA TRP A 84 13.64 -2.64 4.20
C TRP A 84 13.50 -4.02 3.57
N SER A 85 12.36 -4.67 3.82
CA SER A 85 12.00 -5.96 3.26
C SER A 85 11.76 -5.90 1.75
N ASN A 86 11.67 -7.07 1.14
CA ASN A 86 10.99 -7.21 -0.15
C ASN A 86 9.50 -6.84 -0.02
N PRO A 87 8.83 -6.45 -1.12
CA PRO A 87 7.45 -5.99 -1.08
C PRO A 87 6.46 -7.13 -0.78
N PHE A 88 5.49 -6.83 0.07
CA PHE A 88 4.26 -7.59 0.22
C PHE A 88 3.16 -6.93 -0.61
N PHE A 89 2.29 -7.74 -1.20
CA PHE A 89 1.08 -7.26 -1.86
C PHE A 89 -0.06 -7.22 -0.84
N ILE A 90 -0.82 -6.13 -0.83
CA ILE A 90 -1.93 -5.94 0.09
C ILE A 90 -3.23 -5.64 -0.66
N ASN A 91 -4.33 -6.09 -0.09
CA ASN A 91 -5.67 -5.63 -0.42
C ASN A 91 -6.07 -4.58 0.62
N TYR A 92 -6.60 -3.46 0.15
CA TYR A 92 -7.12 -2.38 0.98
C TYR A 92 -8.58 -2.14 0.60
N THR A 93 -9.48 -2.20 1.57
CA THR A 93 -10.89 -1.87 1.41
C THR A 93 -11.25 -0.84 2.45
N SER A 94 -11.82 0.29 2.06
CA SER A 94 -12.28 1.30 3.01
C SER A 94 -13.68 1.75 2.71
N GLY A 95 -14.41 2.11 3.77
CA GLY A 95 -15.66 2.83 3.69
C GLY A 95 -15.71 3.90 4.77
N GLY A 96 -16.31 5.03 4.47
CA GLY A 96 -16.32 6.17 5.36
C GLY A 96 -17.46 7.12 5.05
N PHE A 97 -17.68 8.07 5.94
CA PHE A 97 -18.69 9.11 5.74
C PHE A 97 -18.08 10.48 6.00
N GLY A 98 -18.44 11.47 5.17
CA GLY A 98 -17.94 12.83 5.34
C GLY A 98 -18.62 13.84 4.43
N PRO A 99 -18.62 15.14 4.82
CA PRO A 99 -19.31 16.21 4.11
C PRO A 99 -18.61 16.64 2.80
N GLN A 100 -17.81 15.74 2.20
CA GLN A 100 -17.03 16.03 1.00
C GLN A 100 -17.93 16.04 -0.23
N ILE A 101 -17.92 17.13 -1.00
CA ILE A 101 -18.65 17.22 -2.27
C ILE A 101 -17.71 16.81 -3.42
N GLY A 102 -18.14 15.83 -4.21
CA GLY A 102 -17.45 15.41 -5.45
C GLY A 102 -16.82 14.03 -5.40
N ILE A 103 -16.23 13.63 -6.53
CA ILE A 103 -15.47 12.38 -6.67
C ILE A 103 -13.99 12.74 -6.61
N THR A 104 -13.24 12.11 -5.70
CA THR A 104 -11.79 12.29 -5.61
C THR A 104 -11.08 10.94 -5.64
N SER A 105 -9.96 10.89 -6.34
CA SER A 105 -9.03 9.79 -6.30
C SER A 105 -7.72 10.25 -5.67
N SER A 106 -7.22 9.49 -4.72
CA SER A 106 -6.00 9.79 -3.98
C SER A 106 -5.12 8.56 -3.82
N ASP A 107 -3.82 8.76 -3.77
CA ASP A 107 -2.89 7.74 -3.31
C ASP A 107 -2.70 7.86 -1.80
N LEU A 108 -2.76 6.74 -1.09
CA LEU A 108 -2.66 6.68 0.36
C LEU A 108 -1.31 6.09 0.76
N ILE A 109 -0.62 6.74 1.69
CA ILE A 109 0.58 6.23 2.33
C ILE A 109 0.31 6.13 3.83
N ILE A 110 0.57 4.96 4.43
CA ILE A 110 0.43 4.74 5.86
C ILE A 110 1.79 4.39 6.42
N PHE A 111 2.27 5.21 7.36
CA PHE A 111 3.47 4.93 8.12
C PHE A 111 3.11 4.27 9.44
N PHE A 112 3.80 3.17 9.73
CA PHE A 112 3.69 2.43 10.97
C PHE A 112 4.94 2.69 11.79
N LYS A 113 4.79 3.17 13.04
CA LYS A 113 5.93 3.45 13.93
C LYS A 113 6.23 2.35 14.95
N SER A 114 5.42 1.29 14.97
CA SER A 114 5.54 0.16 15.89
C SER A 114 5.22 -1.15 15.17
N SER A 115 6.03 -2.19 15.33
CA SER A 115 5.77 -3.50 14.72
C SER A 115 4.41 -4.07 15.13
N ARG A 116 4.05 -3.87 16.41
CA ARG A 116 2.75 -4.26 16.98
C ARG A 116 1.54 -3.77 16.20
N SER A 117 1.66 -2.63 15.51
CA SER A 117 0.56 -2.05 14.71
C SER A 117 0.31 -2.75 13.38
N TYR A 118 1.23 -3.62 12.92
CA TYR A 118 1.07 -4.42 11.70
C TYR A 118 1.27 -5.93 11.88
N ASP A 119 1.71 -6.41 13.06
CA ASP A 119 1.94 -7.85 13.32
C ASP A 119 0.71 -8.73 12.97
N LYS A 120 -0.50 -8.21 13.17
CA LYS A 120 -1.76 -8.90 12.83
C LYS A 120 -1.96 -9.17 11.34
N LEU A 121 -1.27 -8.45 10.44
CA LEU A 121 -1.30 -8.75 9.00
C LEU A 121 -0.61 -10.07 8.67
N PHE A 122 0.29 -10.52 9.54
CA PHE A 122 1.16 -11.67 9.30
C PHE A 122 0.93 -12.82 10.28
N THR A 123 -0.01 -12.66 11.21
CA THR A 123 -0.38 -13.71 12.14
C THR A 123 -1.46 -14.60 11.53
N ASP A 124 -1.14 -15.89 11.42
CA ASP A 124 -2.05 -16.94 10.97
C ASP A 124 -3.40 -16.79 11.71
N ASN A 125 -4.48 -16.62 10.95
CA ASN A 125 -5.90 -16.51 11.33
C ASN A 125 -6.53 -15.12 11.29
N GLU A 126 -5.77 -14.02 11.38
CA GLU A 126 -6.36 -12.68 11.26
C GLU A 126 -6.07 -12.07 9.88
N ASP A 127 -4.81 -12.13 9.38
CA ASP A 127 -4.32 -11.61 8.08
C ASP A 127 -4.83 -10.24 7.67
N THR A 128 -5.43 -9.53 8.60
CA THR A 128 -6.39 -8.46 8.34
C THR A 128 -6.31 -7.50 9.49
N ILE A 129 -6.09 -6.23 9.19
CA ILE A 129 -6.14 -5.15 10.16
C ILE A 129 -7.30 -4.23 9.80
N SER A 130 -8.15 -3.98 10.79
CA SER A 130 -9.14 -2.91 10.75
C SER A 130 -8.48 -1.62 11.23
N LEU A 131 -8.65 -0.54 10.48
CA LEU A 131 -8.05 0.76 10.75
C LEU A 131 -9.15 1.81 10.75
N ASN A 132 -9.28 2.54 11.85
CA ASN A 132 -10.16 3.69 11.94
C ASN A 132 -9.30 4.96 11.85
N PHE A 133 -9.61 5.87 10.94
CA PHE A 133 -8.86 7.11 10.72
C PHE A 133 -9.76 8.34 10.87
N GLU A 134 -9.28 9.34 11.61
CA GLU A 134 -9.81 10.69 11.56
C GLU A 134 -8.86 11.54 10.70
N ALA A 135 -9.40 12.11 9.61
CA ALA A 135 -8.60 12.84 8.64
C ALA A 135 -8.83 14.36 8.68
N SER A 136 -7.74 15.12 8.68
CA SER A 136 -7.73 16.58 8.65
C SER A 136 -7.06 17.12 7.37
N ALA A 137 -7.32 18.39 7.05
CA ALA A 137 -6.68 19.04 5.91
C ALA A 137 -5.36 19.68 6.37
N MET A 138 -4.25 19.41 5.67
CA MET A 138 -2.94 19.96 6.02
C MET A 138 -2.48 21.07 5.05
N ASP A 139 -2.47 20.78 3.75
CA ASP A 139 -2.00 21.68 2.69
C ASP A 139 -2.79 21.41 1.38
N LYS A 140 -2.57 22.20 0.33
CA LYS A 140 -3.21 22.04 -0.97
C LYS A 140 -2.92 20.65 -1.54
N GLY A 141 -3.90 19.75 -1.45
CA GLY A 141 -3.85 18.41 -2.06
C GLY A 141 -3.32 17.30 -1.15
N ILE A 142 -2.99 17.58 0.12
CA ILE A 142 -2.56 16.55 1.09
C ILE A 142 -3.48 16.58 2.31
N ARG A 143 -3.96 15.39 2.69
CA ARG A 143 -4.68 15.16 3.95
C ARG A 143 -3.87 14.26 4.85
N ASP A 144 -3.81 14.55 6.15
CA ASP A 144 -3.36 13.58 7.15
C ASP A 144 -4.56 12.80 7.70
N GLY A 145 -4.29 11.57 8.11
CA GLY A 145 -5.16 10.74 8.91
C GLY A 145 -4.40 10.25 10.12
N ILE A 146 -4.97 10.42 11.30
CA ILE A 146 -4.46 9.81 12.54
C ILE A 146 -5.36 8.61 12.82
N SER A 147 -4.77 7.45 13.12
CA SER A 147 -5.59 6.31 13.49
C SER A 147 -6.08 6.45 14.92
N THR A 148 -7.37 6.19 15.14
CA THR A 148 -7.97 6.21 16.48
C THR A 148 -7.63 4.95 17.27
N ASP A 149 -7.37 3.83 16.57
CA ASP A 149 -7.10 2.53 17.21
C ASP A 149 -5.60 2.32 17.45
N PHE A 150 -4.75 2.95 16.61
CA PHE A 150 -3.30 2.84 16.67
C PHE A 150 -2.64 4.22 16.59
N PRO A 151 -2.38 4.88 17.74
CA PRO A 151 -1.75 6.20 17.77
C PRO A 151 -0.38 6.26 17.07
N GLU A 152 0.29 5.11 16.91
CA GLU A 152 1.57 4.97 16.23
C GLU A 152 1.46 4.97 14.69
N LEU A 153 0.25 5.06 14.13
CA LEU A 153 0.00 5.18 12.70
C LEU A 153 -0.11 6.63 12.26
N SER A 154 0.44 6.93 11.08
CA SER A 154 0.24 8.20 10.41
C SER A 154 -0.09 7.95 8.95
N ALA A 155 -1.32 8.27 8.54
CA ALA A 155 -1.78 8.15 7.17
C ALA A 155 -1.67 9.50 6.45
N TYR A 156 -1.30 9.47 5.18
CA TYR A 156 -1.21 10.63 4.30
C TYR A 156 -1.88 10.31 2.97
N MET A 157 -2.85 11.10 2.56
CA MET A 157 -3.51 10.99 1.26
C MET A 157 -2.99 12.08 0.32
N LEU A 158 -2.44 11.68 -0.82
CA LEU A 158 -2.03 12.53 -1.93
C LEU A 158 -3.14 12.56 -2.98
N ILE A 159 -3.76 13.72 -3.16
CA ILE A 159 -4.88 13.89 -4.09
C ILE A 159 -4.36 14.01 -5.53
N LYS A 160 -4.96 13.26 -6.46
CA LYS A 160 -4.62 13.35 -7.90
C LYS A 160 -5.41 14.46 -8.59
N GLY A 161 -4.69 15.33 -9.32
CA GLY A 161 -5.26 16.33 -10.23
C GLY A 161 -5.86 17.57 -9.56
N ASN A 162 -6.55 18.40 -10.34
CA ASN A 162 -7.24 19.61 -9.86
C ASN A 162 -8.59 19.25 -9.24
N SER A 163 -8.62 18.47 -8.16
CA SER A 163 -9.88 18.35 -7.42
C SER A 163 -10.07 19.60 -6.57
N SER A 164 -10.87 20.53 -7.08
CA SER A 164 -11.32 21.75 -6.42
C SER A 164 -12.39 21.45 -5.36
N GLY A 165 -12.13 20.49 -4.48
CA GLY A 165 -12.99 20.18 -3.33
C GLY A 165 -12.62 21.08 -2.16
N TRP A 166 -13.57 21.87 -1.67
CA TRP A 166 -13.45 22.56 -0.38
C TRP A 166 -13.81 21.57 0.72
N PHE A 167 -12.89 21.35 1.66
CA PHE A 167 -13.08 20.46 2.79
C PHE A 167 -13.29 21.27 4.06
N ILE A 168 -14.38 21.02 4.76
CA ILE A 168 -14.68 21.58 6.08
C ILE A 168 -14.91 20.39 7.03
N GLY A 169 -13.98 20.14 7.95
CA GLY A 169 -14.16 19.19 9.06
C GLY A 169 -13.42 17.84 8.96
N SER A 170 -13.57 17.06 10.03
CA SER A 170 -13.05 15.70 10.19
C SER A 170 -13.86 14.68 9.38
N SER A 171 -13.21 13.74 8.70
CA SER A 171 -13.89 12.55 8.14
C SER A 171 -13.43 11.29 8.86
N LEU A 172 -14.36 10.38 9.15
CA LEU A 172 -14.06 9.06 9.68
C LEU A 172 -14.07 8.04 8.53
N ASP A 173 -12.94 7.40 8.30
CA ASP A 173 -12.82 6.27 7.39
C ASP A 173 -12.52 5.00 8.19
N VAL A 174 -13.30 3.95 7.93
CA VAL A 174 -13.04 2.59 8.41
C VAL A 174 -12.40 1.82 7.25
N ALA A 175 -11.24 1.24 7.48
CA ALA A 175 -10.52 0.49 6.48
C ALA A 175 -10.17 -0.91 6.96
N ARG A 176 -9.96 -1.79 6.00
CA ARG A 176 -9.50 -3.16 6.16
C ARG A 176 -8.33 -3.37 5.23
N MET A 177 -7.20 -3.78 5.78
CA MET A 177 -6.00 -4.14 5.03
C MET A 177 -5.71 -5.63 5.23
N SER A 178 -5.38 -6.37 4.17
CA SER A 178 -4.96 -7.77 4.27
C SER A 178 -3.88 -8.13 3.27
N ILE A 179 -3.11 -9.19 3.52
CA ILE A 179 -2.11 -9.69 2.57
C ILE A 179 -2.80 -10.34 1.36
N ASN A 180 -2.43 -9.90 0.16
CA ASN A 180 -2.84 -10.53 -1.09
C ASN A 180 -1.88 -11.68 -1.43
N ARG A 181 -2.15 -12.86 -0.86
CA ARG A 181 -1.33 -14.06 -1.07
C ARG A 181 -1.26 -14.51 -2.53
N GLN A 182 -2.33 -14.30 -3.31
CA GLN A 182 -2.34 -14.66 -4.73
C GLN A 182 -1.28 -13.85 -5.48
N ASN A 183 -1.32 -12.52 -5.37
CA ASN A 183 -0.35 -11.65 -6.03
C ASN A 183 1.07 -11.85 -5.49
N LEU A 184 1.23 -12.19 -4.20
CA LEU A 184 2.51 -12.54 -3.60
C LEU A 184 3.12 -13.79 -4.22
N ASN A 185 2.32 -14.86 -4.34
CA ASN A 185 2.75 -16.12 -4.93
C ASN A 185 3.00 -15.99 -6.43
N ASP A 186 2.20 -15.19 -7.13
CA ASP A 186 2.39 -14.92 -8.57
C ASP A 186 3.68 -14.15 -8.81
N TYR A 187 3.99 -13.16 -7.96
CA TYR A 187 5.20 -12.35 -8.08
C TYR A 187 6.48 -13.11 -7.74
N TYR A 188 6.45 -13.95 -6.70
CA TYR A 188 7.63 -14.70 -6.23
C TYR A 188 7.72 -16.13 -6.77
N GLU A 189 6.73 -16.55 -7.56
CA GLU A 189 6.59 -17.90 -8.13
C GLU A 189 6.64 -19.03 -7.09
N ARG A 190 6.39 -18.72 -5.82
CA ARG A 190 6.42 -19.64 -4.68
C ARG A 190 5.70 -19.04 -3.47
N MET A 191 5.18 -19.92 -2.61
CA MET A 191 4.71 -19.57 -1.28
C MET A 191 5.89 -19.32 -0.34
N TYR A 192 6.10 -18.07 0.02
CA TYR A 192 7.06 -17.66 1.05
C TYR A 192 6.34 -17.31 2.35
N THR A 193 7.00 -17.55 3.47
CA THR A 193 6.54 -17.09 4.78
C THR A 193 6.75 -15.59 4.92
N TYR A 194 6.14 -15.00 5.94
CA TYR A 194 6.41 -13.60 6.28
C TYR A 194 7.90 -13.38 6.56
N GLU A 195 8.50 -14.27 7.34
CA GLU A 195 9.91 -14.21 7.75
C GLU A 195 10.85 -14.30 6.55
N ASP A 196 10.53 -15.11 5.55
CA ASP A 196 11.33 -15.20 4.32
C ASP A 196 11.40 -13.84 3.61
N ILE A 197 10.24 -13.23 3.35
CA ILE A 197 10.14 -11.98 2.59
C ILE A 197 10.68 -10.80 3.42
N LEU A 198 10.41 -10.78 4.73
CA LEU A 198 10.95 -9.79 5.66
C LEU A 198 12.48 -9.79 5.64
N ASN A 199 13.09 -10.98 5.56
CA ASN A 199 14.54 -11.18 5.52
C ASN A 199 15.11 -11.27 4.11
N ASN A 200 14.42 -10.70 3.11
CA ASN A 200 14.90 -10.53 1.73
C ASN A 200 15.19 -11.86 0.99
N SER A 201 14.49 -12.93 1.35
CA SER A 201 14.41 -14.18 0.59
C SER A 201 13.00 -14.24 -0.02
N PRO A 202 12.79 -13.91 -1.30
CA PRO A 202 13.61 -14.39 -2.43
C PRO A 202 14.26 -13.31 -3.31
N LYS A 203 14.76 -13.71 -4.50
CA LYS A 203 15.48 -12.88 -5.47
C LYS A 203 14.74 -11.57 -5.77
N GLU A 204 15.48 -10.47 -5.63
CA GLU A 204 14.96 -9.11 -5.81
C GLU A 204 14.85 -8.74 -7.29
N SER A 205 13.68 -8.24 -7.72
CA SER A 205 13.57 -7.62 -9.04
C SER A 205 14.22 -6.23 -9.05
N LYS A 206 14.54 -5.71 -10.24
CA LYS A 206 15.03 -4.32 -10.41
C LYS A 206 14.12 -3.30 -9.74
N TYR A 207 12.80 -3.54 -9.74
CA TYR A 207 11.83 -2.64 -9.12
C TYR A 207 11.86 -2.77 -7.59
N THR A 208 11.97 -3.97 -7.04
CA THR A 208 12.14 -4.18 -5.59
C THR A 208 13.37 -3.47 -5.05
N LEU A 209 14.51 -3.60 -5.74
CA LEU A 209 15.73 -2.87 -5.41
C LEU A 209 15.50 -1.35 -5.39
N LYS A 210 14.82 -0.82 -6.41
CA LYS A 210 14.54 0.62 -6.51
C LYS A 210 13.60 1.11 -5.41
N LEU A 211 12.59 0.32 -5.06
CA LEU A 211 11.68 0.63 -3.95
C LEU A 211 12.45 0.72 -2.63
N LYS A 212 13.29 -0.27 -2.33
CA LYS A 212 14.15 -0.30 -1.14
C LYS A 212 15.14 0.87 -1.11
N GLU A 213 15.72 1.24 -2.25
CA GLU A 213 16.61 2.40 -2.38
C GLU A 213 15.89 3.70 -2.00
N ILE A 214 14.69 3.93 -2.56
CA ILE A 214 13.90 5.14 -2.28
C ILE A 214 13.45 5.15 -0.82
N ALA A 215 12.95 4.02 -0.31
CA ALA A 215 12.56 3.89 1.08
C ALA A 215 13.75 4.25 2.00
N SER A 216 14.91 3.61 1.82
CA SER A 216 16.13 3.89 2.62
C SER A 216 16.60 5.34 2.51
N LYS A 217 16.48 5.94 1.32
CA LYS A 217 16.89 7.33 1.09
C LYS A 217 16.04 8.31 1.89
N PHE A 218 14.75 8.03 2.10
CA PHE A 218 13.79 8.99 2.63
C PHE A 218 13.19 8.61 3.99
N PHE A 219 13.24 7.35 4.43
CA PHE A 219 12.56 6.82 5.62
C PHE A 219 13.39 5.71 6.29
#